data_AF-A0A6P0XJA3-F1
#
_entry.id   AF-A0A6P0XJA3-F1
#
_cell.length_a   1.000
_cell.length_b   1.000
_cell.length_c   1.000
_cell.angle_alpha   90.00
_cell.angle_beta   90.00
_cell.angle_gamma   90.00
#
_symmetry.space_group_name_H-M   'P 1'
#
loop_
_entity.id
_entity.type
_entity.pdbx_description
1 polymer ?
#
loop_
_entity_poly.entity_id
_entity_poly.type
_entity_poly.pdbx_seq_one_letter_code
_entity_poly.pdbx_strand_id
1 'polypeptide(L)' 'MAKKLSRVDPKGTSQHCWECLNKVSKSLSERWHSCPICG' A
#
# COMPACT_ATOMS: atom_id res chain seq x y z
N MET A 1 3.08 -5.83 -28.46
CA MET A 1 2.01 -5.07 -27.77
C MET A 1 2.66 -4.11 -26.78
N ALA A 2 2.34 -2.81 -26.84
CA ALA A 2 2.97 -1.81 -25.97
C ALA A 2 2.26 -1.76 -24.60
N LYS A 3 3.02 -1.85 -23.50
CA LYS A 3 2.51 -1.76 -22.13
C LYS A 3 2.16 -0.29 -21.82
N LYS A 4 0.88 0.00 -21.56
CA LYS A 4 0.41 1.36 -21.24
C LYS A 4 0.61 1.64 -19.75
N LEU A 5 1.38 2.67 -19.42
CA LEU A 5 1.60 3.12 -18.04
C LEU A 5 0.51 4.14 -17.67
N SER A 6 -0.40 3.78 -16.76
CA SER A 6 -1.43 4.70 -16.25
C SER A 6 -1.11 5.11 -14.81
N ARG A 7 -1.08 6.41 -14.53
CA ARG A 7 -1.02 6.92 -13.16
C ARG A 7 -2.38 6.70 -12.50
N VAL A 8 -2.39 6.01 -11.37
CA VAL A 8 -3.58 5.80 -10.54
C VAL A 8 -3.58 6.80 -9.39
N ASP A 9 -4.74 7.36 -9.06
CA ASP A 9 -4.90 8.22 -7.88
C ASP A 9 -4.74 7.36 -6.62
N PRO A 10 -3.81 7.70 -5.70
CA PRO A 10 -3.66 7.01 -4.42
C PRO A 10 -4.88 7.05 -3.51
N LYS A 11 -5.77 8.04 -3.69
CA LYS A 11 -6.88 8.31 -2.78
C LYS A 11 -7.81 7.10 -2.71
N GLY A 12 -8.08 6.64 -1.49
CA GLY A 12 -8.94 5.49 -1.21
C GLY A 12 -8.24 4.13 -1.21
N THR A 13 -6.92 4.05 -1.43
CA THR A 13 -6.17 2.81 -1.20
C THR A 13 -5.99 2.56 0.30
N SER A 14 -6.22 1.31 0.74
CA SER A 14 -6.08 0.93 2.15
C SER A 14 -4.61 0.91 2.58
N GLN A 15 -4.18 1.96 3.27
CA GLN A 15 -2.88 2.06 3.92
C GLN A 15 -2.91 1.45 5.32
N HIS A 16 -3.48 0.26 5.44
CA HIS A 16 -3.62 -0.44 6.72
C HIS A 16 -2.77 -1.71 6.73
N CYS A 17 -2.30 -2.08 7.91
CA CYS A 17 -1.72 -3.40 8.14
C CYS A 17 -2.80 -4.46 7.96
N TRP A 18 -2.47 -5.55 7.27
CA TRP A 18 -3.42 -6.64 7.03
C TRP A 18 -3.76 -7.40 8.32
N GLU A 19 -2.86 -7.37 9.30
CA GLU A 19 -2.98 -8.12 10.54
C GLU A 19 -3.64 -7.29 11.65
N CYS A 20 -3.10 -6.11 11.96
CA CYS A 20 -3.62 -5.29 13.06
C CYS A 20 -4.50 -4.11 12.62
N LEU A 21 -4.73 -3.92 11.32
CA LEU A 21 -5.51 -2.81 10.74
C LEU A 21 -5.03 -1.40 11.09
N ASN A 22 -3.87 -1.25 11.76
CA ASN A 22 -3.28 0.06 12.00
C ASN A 22 -2.85 0.72 10.70
N LYS A 23 -2.92 2.05 10.67
CA LYS A 23 -2.47 2.83 9.51
C LYS A 23 -0.95 2.72 9.40
N VAL A 24 -0.47 2.26 8.24
CA VAL A 24 0.96 2.15 7.92
C VAL A 24 1.23 2.98 6.67
N SER A 25 2.11 3.97 6.80
CA SER A 25 2.58 4.76 5.66
C SER A 25 3.56 3.93 4.81
N LYS A 26 3.11 3.45 3.66
CA LYS A 26 3.94 2.75 2.66
C LYS A 26 3.69 3.30 1.27
N SER A 27 4.58 3.02 0.33
CA SER A 27 4.30 3.38 -1.06
C SER A 27 3.16 2.51 -1.61
N LEU A 28 2.36 3.01 -2.57
CA LEU A 28 1.28 2.20 -3.17
C LEU A 28 1.81 0.94 -3.88
N SER A 29 3.05 1.01 -4.36
CA SER A 29 3.74 -0.10 -5.04
C SER A 29 4.19 -1.18 -4.05
N GLU A 30 4.29 -0.83 -2.76
CA GLU A 30 4.83 -1.68 -1.72
C GLU A 30 3.73 -2.57 -1.14
N ARG A 31 3.85 -3.88 -1.42
CA ARG A 31 2.88 -4.90 -1.01
C ARG A 31 3.16 -5.48 0.38
N TRP A 32 4.42 -5.48 0.77
CA TRP A 32 4.91 -5.96 2.06
C TRP A 32 5.38 -4.79 2.91
N HIS A 33 5.13 -4.82 4.21
CA HIS A 33 5.61 -3.80 5.14
C HIS A 33 5.86 -4.46 6.48
N SER A 34 6.85 -3.95 7.23
CA SER A 34 7.01 -4.27 8.64
C SER A 34 6.12 -3.32 9.44
N CYS A 35 5.08 -3.86 10.08
CA CYS A 35 4.18 -3.05 10.86
C CYS A 35 4.87 -2.62 12.18
N PRO A 36 5.00 -1.31 12.46
CA PRO A 36 5.62 -0.85 13.71
C PRO A 36 4.81 -1.22 14.97
N ILE A 37 3.56 -1.70 14.80
CA ILE A 37 2.67 -2.09 15.90
C ILE A 37 2.66 -3.61 16.11
N CYS A 38 2.68 -4.43 15.05
CA CYS A 38 2.52 -5.89 15.17
C CYS A 38 3.60 -6.75 14.49
N GLY A 39 4.55 -6.17 13.75
CA GLY A 39 5.62 -6.91 13.06
C GLY A 39 5.77 -6.51 11.60
#